data_AF-A0A953VYS3-F1
#
_entry.id   AF-A0A953VYS3-F1
#
_cell.length_a   1.000
_cell.length_b   1.000
_cell.length_c   1.000
_cell.angle_alpha   90.00
_cell.angle_beta   90.00
_cell.angle_gamma   90.00
#
_symmetry.space_group_name_H-M   'P 1'
#
loop_
_entity.id
_entity.type
_entity.pdbx_description
1 polymer ?
#
loop_
_entity_poly.entity_id
_entity_poly.type
_entity_poly.pdbx_seq_one_letter_code
_entity_poly.pdbx_strand_id
1 'polypeptide(L)'
;MMMERFMKLFRRSRDLHDIRAMSDRDLADLGVTRAQAEALTALPDDVPGRVAAMGRVFGLSEDTLTRQRDLWNEMLHSCHHCQDLATCERTMVNRITGEIPEVGFCPNAGAFAALSDRYASA
;
A
#
# COMPACT_ATOMS: atom_id res chain seq x y z
N MET A 1 15.23 -8.77 17.65
CA MET A 1 16.68 -8.97 17.94
C MET A 1 17.55 -8.08 17.04
N MET A 2 18.81 -7.81 17.42
CA MET A 2 19.73 -6.94 16.64
C MET A 2 20.05 -7.51 15.24
N MET A 3 20.14 -8.84 15.11
CA MET A 3 20.36 -9.52 13.83
C MET A 3 19.23 -9.29 12.83
N GLU A 4 17.97 -9.31 13.28
CA GLU A 4 16.81 -9.04 12.42
C GLU A 4 16.83 -7.60 11.89
N ARG A 5 17.22 -6.62 12.73
CA ARG A 5 17.36 -5.22 12.31
C ARG A 5 18.50 -5.06 11.29
N PHE A 6 19.63 -5.75 11.50
CA PHE A 6 20.75 -5.75 10.56
C PHE A 6 20.36 -6.34 9.19
N MET A 7 19.68 -7.48 9.18
CA MET A 7 19.21 -8.12 7.94
C MET A 7 18.18 -7.25 7.19
N LYS A 8 17.29 -6.54 7.91
CA LYS A 8 16.37 -5.57 7.30
C LYS A 8 17.11 -4.41 6.61
N LEU A 9 18.13 -3.85 7.26
CA LEU A 9 18.95 -2.79 6.68
C LEU A 9 19.74 -3.28 5.46
N PHE A 10 20.31 -4.48 5.53
CA PHE A 10 21.04 -5.09 4.41
C PHE A 10 20.13 -5.30 3.19
N ARG A 11 18.94 -5.86 3.40
CA ARG A 11 17.94 -6.06 2.34
C ARG A 11 17.58 -4.74 1.68
N ARG A 12 17.24 -3.73 2.49
CA ARG A 12 16.91 -2.38 2.01
C ARG A 12 18.05 -1.75 1.21
N SER A 13 19.30 -1.92 1.66
CA SER A 13 20.48 -1.40 0.94
C SER A 13 20.64 -2.06 -0.44
N ARG A 14 20.38 -3.36 -0.53
CA ARG A 14 20.44 -4.10 -1.80
C ARG A 14 19.31 -3.69 -2.73
N ASP A 15 18.08 -3.63 -2.22
CA ASP A 15 16.90 -3.25 -3.02
C ASP A 15 17.05 -1.82 -3.57
N LEU A 16 17.64 -0.90 -2.79
CA LEU A 16 17.95 0.46 -3.26
C LEU A 16 19.04 0.49 -4.35
N HIS A 17 20.06 -0.37 -4.23
CA HIS A 17 21.10 -0.50 -5.26
C HIS A 17 20.50 -1.02 -6.58
N ASP A 18 19.65 -2.05 -6.50
CA ASP A 18 18.99 -2.64 -7.65
C ASP A 18 18.08 -1.61 -8.35
N ILE A 19 17.26 -0.86 -7.60
CA ILE A 19 16.42 0.23 -8.14
C ILE A 19 17.26 1.33 -8.81
N ARG A 20 18.41 1.67 -8.24
CA ARG A 20 19.32 2.66 -8.84
C ARG A 20 19.97 2.15 -10.13
N ALA A 21 20.14 0.84 -10.26
CA ALA A 21 20.66 0.21 -11.48
C ALA A 21 19.60 0.08 -12.59
N MET A 22 18.30 0.12 -12.27
CA MET A 22 17.22 0.10 -13.25
C MET A 22 17.17 1.37 -14.09
N SER A 23 16.86 1.25 -15.39
CA SER A 23 16.60 2.40 -16.24
C SER A 23 15.26 3.06 -15.91
N ASP A 24 15.06 4.31 -16.33
CA ASP A 24 13.77 4.99 -16.15
C ASP A 24 12.63 4.28 -16.90
N ARG A 25 12.95 3.58 -18.00
CA ARG A 25 11.99 2.76 -18.74
C ARG A 25 11.57 1.53 -17.92
N ASP A 26 12.52 0.84 -17.30
CA ASP A 26 12.22 -0.34 -16.48
C ASP A 26 11.33 0.04 -15.28
N LEU A 27 11.58 1.21 -14.69
CA LEU A 27 10.75 1.76 -13.61
C LEU A 27 9.35 2.16 -14.10
N ALA A 28 9.25 2.77 -15.29
CA ALA A 28 7.97 3.09 -15.91
C ALA A 28 7.14 1.84 -16.22
N ASP A 29 7.77 0.75 -16.66
CA ASP A 29 7.09 -0.55 -16.87
C ASP A 29 6.55 -1.15 -15.56
N LEU A 30 7.12 -0.75 -14.41
CA LEU A 30 6.62 -1.08 -13.08
C LEU A 30 5.54 -0.11 -12.56
N GLY A 31 5.24 0.97 -13.29
CA GLY A 31 4.28 1.99 -12.88
C GLY A 31 4.79 2.90 -11.76
N VAL A 32 6.10 3.17 -11.74
CA VAL A 32 6.73 4.06 -10.75
C VAL A 32 7.76 4.99 -11.38
N THR A 33 7.89 6.17 -10.81
CA THR A 33 9.08 7.01 -10.98
C THR A 33 10.22 6.48 -10.10
N ARG A 34 11.46 6.88 -10.41
CA ARG A 34 12.62 6.56 -9.56
C ARG A 34 12.44 7.02 -8.12
N ALA A 35 11.94 8.24 -7.91
CA ALA A 35 11.69 8.78 -6.57
C ALA A 35 10.64 7.95 -5.81
N GLN A 36 9.58 7.51 -6.49
CA GLN A 36 8.60 6.60 -5.89
C GLN A 36 9.23 5.24 -5.57
N ALA A 37 9.98 4.63 -6.50
CA ALA A 37 10.63 3.34 -6.28
C ALA A 37 11.59 3.37 -5.07
N GLU A 38 12.41 4.42 -4.96
CA GLU A 38 13.27 4.61 -3.78
C GLU A 38 12.45 4.79 -2.49
N ALA A 39 11.34 5.53 -2.52
CA ALA A 39 10.45 5.65 -1.38
C ALA A 39 9.79 4.31 -0.99
N LEU A 40 9.49 3.44 -1.95
CA LEU A 40 8.93 2.11 -1.69
C LEU A 40 9.94 1.20 -0.97
N THR A 41 11.26 1.39 -1.13
CA THR A 41 12.26 0.64 -0.33
C THR A 41 12.19 0.92 1.17
N ALA A 42 11.58 2.06 1.54
CA ALA A 42 11.41 2.47 2.93
C ALA A 42 10.15 1.91 3.58
N LEU A 43 9.25 1.33 2.79
CA LEU A 43 7.96 0.84 3.28
C LEU A 43 8.15 -0.23 4.35
N PRO A 44 7.52 -0.06 5.52
CA PRO A 44 7.32 -1.15 6.45
C PRO A 44 6.62 -2.35 5.79
N ASP A 45 7.05 -3.57 6.14
CA ASP A 45 6.54 -4.82 5.58
C ASP A 45 5.02 -4.98 5.73
N ASP A 46 4.41 -4.31 6.71
CA ASP A 46 2.99 -4.39 7.02
C ASP A 46 2.12 -3.44 6.18
N VAL A 47 2.70 -2.43 5.50
CA VAL A 47 1.92 -1.45 4.71
C VAL A 47 1.10 -2.12 3.60
N PRO A 48 1.65 -3.00 2.76
CA PRO A 48 0.86 -3.69 1.74
C PRO A 48 -0.31 -4.47 2.32
N GLY A 49 -0.08 -5.17 3.44
CA GLY A 49 -1.11 -5.93 4.14
C GLY A 49 -2.23 -5.02 4.66
N ARG A 50 -1.91 -3.84 5.21
CA ARG A 50 -2.90 -2.86 5.66
C ARG A 50 -3.71 -2.29 4.50
N VAL A 51 -3.07 -1.94 3.37
CA VAL A 51 -3.79 -1.43 2.19
C VAL A 51 -4.74 -2.48 1.64
N ALA A 52 -4.30 -3.74 1.52
CA ALA A 52 -5.16 -4.84 1.09
C ALA A 52 -6.32 -5.09 2.08
N ALA A 53 -6.06 -5.01 3.39
CA ALA A 53 -7.10 -5.15 4.41
C ALA A 53 -8.15 -4.04 4.35
N MET A 54 -7.72 -2.80 4.14
CA MET A 54 -8.64 -1.68 3.98
C MET A 54 -9.42 -1.78 2.66
N GLY A 55 -8.80 -2.21 1.56
CA GLY A 55 -9.53 -2.44 0.31
C GLY A 55 -10.67 -3.45 0.45
N ARG A 56 -10.53 -4.47 1.29
CA ARG A 56 -11.61 -5.42 1.61
C ARG A 56 -12.79 -4.80 2.36
N VAL A 57 -12.62 -3.64 3.00
CA VAL A 57 -13.73 -2.85 3.56
C VAL A 57 -14.61 -2.30 2.44
N PHE A 58 -14.01 -1.96 1.29
CA PHE A 58 -14.70 -1.45 0.11
C PHE A 58 -15.07 -2.56 -0.90
N GLY A 59 -14.94 -3.84 -0.51
CA GLY A 59 -15.27 -4.98 -1.37
C GLY A 59 -14.21 -5.34 -2.42
N LEU A 60 -13.01 -4.76 -2.35
CA LEU A 60 -11.94 -5.01 -3.31
C LEU A 60 -11.07 -6.20 -2.90
N SER A 61 -10.68 -7.03 -3.88
CA SER A 61 -9.65 -8.05 -3.69
C SER A 61 -8.25 -7.47 -3.85
N GLU A 62 -7.24 -8.12 -3.26
CA GLU A 62 -5.83 -7.71 -3.41
C GLU A 62 -5.37 -7.79 -4.88
N ASP A 63 -5.81 -8.80 -5.61
CA ASP A 63 -5.55 -8.93 -7.05
C ASP A 63 -6.19 -7.78 -7.85
N THR A 64 -7.38 -7.29 -7.47
CA THR A 64 -7.97 -6.09 -8.08
C THR A 64 -7.11 -4.85 -7.84
N LEU A 65 -6.62 -4.67 -6.60
CA LEU A 65 -5.78 -3.54 -6.23
C LEU A 65 -4.43 -3.56 -6.98
N THR A 66 -3.74 -4.69 -6.96
CA THR A 66 -2.38 -4.84 -7.50
C THR A 66 -2.33 -4.83 -9.03
N ARG A 67 -3.44 -5.13 -9.73
CA ARG A 67 -3.56 -4.94 -11.18
C ARG A 67 -3.45 -3.48 -11.60
N GLN A 68 -3.84 -2.54 -10.74
CA GLN A 68 -3.76 -1.10 -10.99
C GLN A 68 -2.44 -0.57 -10.42
N ARG A 69 -1.31 -0.84 -11.09
CA ARG A 69 0.04 -0.61 -10.55
C ARG A 69 0.26 0.81 -10.04
N ASP A 70 -0.06 1.83 -10.84
CA ASP A 70 0.13 3.23 -10.46
C ASP A 70 -0.67 3.58 -9.20
N LEU A 71 -1.96 3.23 -9.19
CA LEU A 71 -2.86 3.44 -8.06
C LEU A 71 -2.42 2.68 -6.81
N TRP A 72 -1.95 1.44 -6.98
CA TRP A 72 -1.40 0.63 -5.90
C TRP A 72 -0.20 1.31 -5.23
N ASN A 73 0.75 1.81 -6.03
CA ASN A 73 1.93 2.50 -5.53
C ASN A 73 1.57 3.81 -4.80
N GLU A 74 0.62 4.58 -5.33
CA GLU A 74 0.08 5.79 -4.69
C GLU A 74 -0.61 5.47 -3.34
N MET A 75 -1.40 4.39 -3.29
CA MET A 75 -2.06 3.93 -2.07
C MET A 75 -1.06 3.48 -1.01
N LEU A 76 -0.01 2.75 -1.39
CA LEU A 76 1.07 2.34 -0.48
C LEU A 76 1.79 3.57 0.09
N HIS A 77 2.14 4.53 -0.77
CA HIS A 77 2.79 5.76 -0.36
C HIS A 77 1.92 6.55 0.63
N SER A 78 0.64 6.77 0.31
CA SER A 78 -0.29 7.49 1.17
C SER A 78 -0.54 6.76 2.50
N CYS A 79 -0.64 5.43 2.48
CA CYS A 79 -0.82 4.62 3.69
C CYS A 79 0.41 4.65 4.60
N HIS A 80 1.62 4.71 4.03
CA HIS A 80 2.85 4.81 4.81
C HIS A 80 2.96 6.11 5.62
N HIS A 81 2.46 7.21 5.06
CA HIS A 81 2.51 8.53 5.69
C HIS A 81 1.29 8.87 6.55
N CYS A 82 0.30 7.97 6.61
CA CYS A 82 -0.88 8.14 7.43
C CYS A 82 -0.53 8.11 8.92
N GLN A 83 -1.05 9.09 9.69
CA GLN A 83 -0.79 9.20 11.13
C GLN A 83 -1.87 8.52 11.99
N ASP A 84 -3.00 8.10 11.38
CA ASP A 84 -4.17 7.55 12.08
C ASP A 84 -4.14 6.02 12.19
N LEU A 85 -2.96 5.42 12.41
CA LEU A 85 -2.78 3.97 12.43
C LEU A 85 -3.67 3.27 13.49
N ALA A 86 -3.78 3.87 14.69
CA ALA A 86 -4.60 3.30 15.75
C ALA A 86 -6.09 3.25 15.37
N THR A 87 -6.59 4.24 14.62
CA THR A 87 -7.95 4.25 14.09
C THR A 87 -8.10 3.19 13.01
N CYS A 88 -7.11 3.09 12.10
CA CYS A 88 -7.06 2.04 11.07
C CYS A 88 -7.21 0.63 11.65
N GLU A 89 -6.45 0.31 12.69
CA GLU A 89 -6.50 -0.99 13.35
C GLU A 89 -7.87 -1.27 13.99
N ARG A 90 -8.46 -0.31 14.70
CA ARG A 90 -9.81 -0.45 15.28
C ARG A 90 -10.87 -0.68 14.20
N THR A 91 -10.82 0.09 13.13
CA THR A 91 -11.72 -0.04 11.96
C THR A 91 -11.64 -1.45 11.37
N MET A 92 -10.43 -2.03 11.23
CA MET A 92 -10.25 -3.38 10.70
C MET A 92 -10.79 -4.48 11.65
N VAL A 93 -10.68 -4.28 12.96
CA VAL A 93 -11.24 -5.20 13.97
C VAL A 93 -12.77 -5.17 13.96
N ASN A 94 -13.38 -3.98 13.90
CA ASN A 94 -14.84 -3.81 13.92
C ASN A 94 -15.52 -4.41 12.67
N ARG A 95 -14.81 -4.60 11.55
CA ARG A 95 -15.36 -5.34 10.40
C ARG A 95 -15.70 -6.80 10.75
N ILE A 96 -15.00 -7.40 11.71
CA ILE A 96 -15.28 -8.78 12.16
C ILE A 96 -16.63 -8.84 12.88
N THR A 97 -17.08 -7.75 13.49
CA THR A 97 -18.36 -7.67 14.24
C THR A 97 -19.55 -7.29 13.36
N GLY A 98 -19.33 -6.95 12.08
CA GLY A 98 -20.39 -6.68 11.09
C GLY A 98 -20.92 -5.24 11.07
N GLU A 99 -20.33 -4.33 11.84
CA GLU A 99 -20.66 -2.90 11.79
C GLU A 99 -20.05 -2.24 10.54
N ILE A 100 -20.75 -1.25 9.96
CA ILE A 100 -20.23 -0.46 8.85
C ILE A 100 -19.12 0.46 9.40
N PRO A 101 -17.86 0.27 8.99
CA PRO A 101 -16.76 1.02 9.57
C PRO A 101 -16.72 2.48 9.08
N GLU A 102 -16.47 3.41 10.00
CA GLU A 102 -16.12 4.80 9.63
C GLU A 102 -14.72 4.81 9.01
N VAL A 103 -14.64 5.20 7.74
CA VAL A 103 -13.40 5.18 6.94
C VAL A 103 -12.94 6.59 6.52
N GLY A 104 -13.60 7.64 7.00
CA GLY A 104 -13.29 9.04 6.65
C GLY A 104 -11.88 9.50 7.03
N PHE A 105 -11.25 8.83 7.99
CA PHE A 105 -9.84 9.08 8.37
C PHE A 105 -8.84 8.55 7.33
N CYS A 106 -9.22 7.56 6.51
CA CYS A 106 -8.28 6.88 5.64
C CYS A 106 -8.01 7.74 4.39
N PRO A 107 -6.75 8.14 4.11
CA PRO A 107 -6.44 8.96 2.93
C PRO A 107 -6.72 8.24 1.61
N ASN A 108 -6.76 6.90 1.63
CA ASN A 108 -7.07 6.08 0.46
C ASN A 108 -8.58 5.80 0.27
N ALA A 109 -9.45 6.26 1.18
CA ALA A 109 -10.87 5.93 1.14
C ALA A 109 -11.55 6.30 -0.19
N GLY A 110 -11.29 7.51 -0.69
CA GLY A 110 -11.84 7.95 -1.97
C GLY A 110 -11.34 7.11 -3.15
N ALA A 111 -10.07 6.72 -3.13
CA ALA A 111 -9.48 5.87 -4.15
C ALA A 111 -10.05 4.44 -4.14
N PHE A 112 -10.29 3.86 -2.96
CA PHE A 112 -10.97 2.57 -2.83
C PHE A 112 -12.42 2.64 -3.32
N ALA A 113 -13.18 3.67 -2.93
CA ALA A 113 -14.56 3.85 -3.37
C ALA A 113 -14.65 3.97 -4.90
N ALA A 114 -13.84 4.83 -5.50
CA ALA A 114 -13.82 5.02 -6.95
C ALA A 114 -13.43 3.75 -7.72
N LEU A 115 -12.54 2.92 -7.15
CA LEU A 115 -12.20 1.63 -7.75
C LEU A 115 -13.34 0.62 -7.60
N SER A 116 -13.97 0.56 -6.44
CA SER A 116 -15.11 -0.33 -6.18
C SER A 116 -16.26 -0.04 -7.14
N ASP A 117 -16.63 1.23 -7.31
CA ASP A 117 -17.69 1.67 -8.23
C ASP A 117 -17.40 1.25 -9.69
N ARG A 118 -16.13 1.34 -10.11
CA ARG A 118 -15.69 0.94 -11.45
C ARG A 118 -15.88 -0.55 -11.69
N TYR A 119 -15.61 -1.40 -10.70
CA TYR A 119 -15.76 -2.86 -10.81
C TYR A 119 -17.19 -3.33 -10.53
N ALA A 120 -18.01 -2.56 -9.83
CA ALA A 120 -19.44 -2.82 -9.69
C ALA A 120 -20.24 -2.49 -10.96
N SER A 121 -19.70 -1.60 -11.82
CA SER A 121 -20.32 -1.16 -13.08
C SER A 121 -19.83 -1.94 -14.32
N ALA A 122 -18.94 -2.93 -14.13
CA ALA A 122 -18.33 -3.76 -15.17
C ALA A 122 -18.97 -5.15 -15.21
#